data_AF-A0A7S3IWQ2-F1
#
_entry.id   AF-A0A7S3IWQ2-F1
#
_cell.length_a   1.000
_cell.length_b   1.000
_cell.length_c   1.000
_cell.angle_alpha   90.00
_cell.angle_beta   90.00
_cell.angle_gamma   90.00
#
_symmetry.space_group_name_H-M   'P 1'
#
loop_
_entity.id
_entity.type
_entity.pdbx_description
1 polymer ?
#
loop_
_entity_poly.entity_id
_entity_poly.type
_entity_poly.pdbx_seq_one_letter_code
_entity_poly.pdbx_strand_id
1 'polypeptide(L)'
;LFEAINSNYVVKNHIQKVDFVQVIGVDNVLNKLLDPIQVGSCARGGLDACLKCAVKKDASEKVGVVCKKNGKLDVVEYTEIGEELMNQTNEDDSLYLELGSLLMFMLSSKMLLRLCKDTSAINKLYHKAYKKLPTWDRDAQATVKPEVENGYKFELFLQSLLPFVSEDKFLALKVDRAEEFAPVKNANSAEGEE
;
A
#
# COMPACT_ATOMS: atom_id res chain seq x y z
N LEU A 1 -10.77 2.03 2.86
CA LEU A 1 -10.98 0.58 3.16
C LEU A 1 -11.61 0.37 4.54
N PHE A 2 -10.94 0.77 5.62
CA PHE A 2 -11.35 0.45 7.01
C PHE A 2 -12.78 0.90 7.35
N GLU A 3 -13.16 2.14 7.02
CA GLU A 3 -14.52 2.63 7.22
C GLU A 3 -15.55 1.86 6.39
N ALA A 4 -15.22 1.51 5.14
CA ALA A 4 -16.09 0.76 4.25
C ALA A 4 -16.35 -0.67 4.78
N ILE A 5 -15.34 -1.32 5.36
CA ILE A 5 -15.52 -2.60 6.06
C ILE A 5 -16.38 -2.40 7.32
N ASN A 6 -16.17 -1.30 8.05
CA ASN A 6 -16.92 -1.05 9.28
C ASN A 6 -18.42 -0.79 9.01
N SER A 7 -18.74 -0.06 7.94
CA SER A 7 -20.12 0.27 7.59
C SER A 7 -20.84 -0.85 6.84
N ASN A 8 -20.11 -1.85 6.31
CA ASN A 8 -20.70 -2.97 5.58
C ASN A 8 -20.82 -4.24 6.44
N TYR A 9 -22.04 -4.53 6.90
CA TYR A 9 -22.34 -5.71 7.72
C TYR A 9 -21.98 -7.03 7.04
N VAL A 10 -22.28 -7.18 5.75
CA VAL A 10 -22.06 -8.43 5.00
C VAL A 10 -20.57 -8.74 4.93
N VAL A 11 -19.75 -7.75 4.53
CA VAL A 11 -18.29 -7.89 4.46
C VAL A 11 -17.72 -8.25 5.83
N LYS A 12 -18.14 -7.53 6.88
CA LYS A 12 -17.70 -7.79 8.26
C LYS A 12 -18.02 -9.22 8.72
N ASN A 13 -19.23 -9.70 8.44
CA ASN A 13 -19.66 -11.06 8.75
C ASN A 13 -18.85 -12.13 8.02
N HIS A 14 -18.38 -11.86 6.80
CA HIS A 14 -17.46 -12.78 6.10
C HIS A 14 -16.06 -12.77 6.71
N ILE A 15 -15.51 -11.58 6.99
CA ILE A 15 -14.18 -11.45 7.62
C ILE A 15 -14.14 -12.14 8.99
N GLN A 16 -15.22 -12.09 9.76
CA GLN A 16 -15.33 -12.75 11.07
C GLN A 16 -15.25 -14.29 11.01
N LYS A 17 -15.45 -14.90 9.83
CA LYS A 17 -15.49 -16.36 9.63
C LYS A 17 -14.20 -16.94 9.08
N VAL A 18 -13.19 -16.10 8.82
CA VAL A 18 -11.89 -16.50 8.29
C VAL A 18 -10.79 -15.94 9.16
N ASP A 19 -9.65 -16.63 9.22
CA ASP A 19 -8.52 -16.17 10.04
C ASP A 19 -7.73 -15.04 9.36
N PHE A 20 -7.67 -15.06 8.04
CA PHE A 20 -6.91 -14.13 7.23
C PHE A 20 -7.69 -13.61 6.03
N VAL A 21 -7.37 -12.39 5.60
CA VAL A 21 -7.90 -11.73 4.42
C VAL A 21 -6.75 -11.27 3.55
N GLN A 22 -6.73 -11.69 2.28
CA GLN A 22 -5.81 -11.14 1.30
C GLN A 22 -6.40 -9.86 0.69
N VAL A 23 -5.61 -8.80 0.62
CA VAL A 23 -5.94 -7.52 -0.03
C VAL A 23 -4.92 -7.29 -1.13
N ILE A 24 -5.41 -7.04 -2.35
CA ILE A 24 -4.60 -6.92 -3.57
C ILE A 24 -5.01 -5.70 -4.38
N GLY A 25 -4.09 -5.20 -5.21
CA GLY A 25 -4.42 -4.29 -6.31
C GLY A 25 -4.99 -5.09 -7.49
N VAL A 26 -6.16 -4.70 -7.99
CA VAL A 26 -6.85 -5.40 -9.11
C VAL A 26 -6.07 -5.33 -10.43
N ASP A 27 -5.17 -4.37 -10.54
CA ASP A 27 -4.39 -4.06 -11.74
C ASP A 27 -3.19 -4.99 -11.97
N ASN A 28 -2.79 -5.79 -10.98
CA ASN A 28 -1.71 -6.76 -11.15
C ASN A 28 -2.23 -8.07 -11.78
N VAL A 29 -1.81 -8.36 -13.01
CA VAL A 29 -2.26 -9.57 -13.72
C VAL A 29 -1.65 -10.86 -13.18
N LEU A 30 -0.55 -10.75 -12.43
CA LEU A 30 0.17 -11.89 -11.82
C LEU A 30 -0.22 -12.13 -10.36
N ASN A 31 -1.31 -11.53 -9.88
CA ASN A 31 -1.78 -11.75 -8.52
C ASN A 31 -1.98 -13.25 -8.21
N LYS A 32 -1.17 -13.79 -7.30
CA LYS A 32 -1.38 -15.13 -6.74
C LYS A 32 -2.42 -15.06 -5.62
N LEU A 33 -3.68 -15.30 -6.00
CA LEU A 33 -4.80 -15.34 -5.06
C LEU A 33 -4.60 -16.47 -4.04
N LEU A 34 -4.65 -16.11 -2.76
CA LEU A 34 -4.49 -17.02 -1.62
C LEU A 34 -3.25 -17.92 -1.74
N ASP A 35 -2.12 -17.34 -2.16
CA ASP A 35 -0.83 -18.03 -2.26
C ASP A 35 -0.52 -18.84 -0.99
N PRO A 36 -0.40 -20.18 -1.09
CA PRO A 36 -0.13 -21.05 0.06
C PRO A 36 1.13 -20.69 0.85
N ILE A 37 2.15 -20.12 0.20
CA ILE A 37 3.37 -19.68 0.91
C ILE A 37 3.05 -18.49 1.81
N GLN A 38 2.37 -17.47 1.30
CA GLN A 38 1.95 -16.31 2.08
C GLN A 38 0.98 -16.71 3.20
N VAL A 39 -0.03 -17.53 2.90
CA VAL A 39 -1.00 -18.05 3.89
C VAL A 39 -0.29 -18.85 4.97
N GLY A 40 0.59 -19.78 4.57
CA GLY A 40 1.36 -20.64 5.47
C GLY A 40 2.30 -19.85 6.38
N SER A 41 2.96 -18.81 5.87
CA SER A 41 3.80 -17.91 6.68
C SER A 41 2.97 -17.17 7.74
N CYS A 42 1.79 -16.67 7.37
CA CYS A 42 0.86 -16.04 8.32
C CYS A 42 0.39 -17.02 9.41
N ALA A 43 -0.07 -18.21 9.02
CA ALA A 43 -0.60 -19.20 9.94
C ALA A 43 0.49 -19.74 10.88
N ARG A 44 1.68 -20.06 10.35
CA ARG A 44 2.80 -20.60 11.15
C ARG A 44 3.45 -19.55 12.05
N GLY A 45 3.57 -18.30 11.57
CA GLY A 45 4.15 -17.20 12.34
C GLY A 45 3.18 -16.54 13.31
N GLY A 46 1.87 -16.83 13.19
CA GLY A 46 0.83 -16.11 13.92
C GLY A 46 0.91 -14.61 13.67
N LEU A 47 1.06 -14.21 12.39
CA LEU A 47 1.30 -12.84 11.95
C LEU A 47 0.00 -12.03 11.92
N ASP A 48 0.09 -10.74 12.24
CA ASP A 48 -1.01 -9.80 12.02
C ASP A 48 -1.04 -9.28 10.58
N ALA A 49 0.13 -9.10 9.96
CA ALA A 49 0.24 -8.70 8.56
C ALA A 49 1.44 -9.36 7.87
N CYS A 50 1.25 -9.79 6.63
CA CYS A 50 2.34 -10.18 5.73
C CYS A 50 2.19 -9.43 4.41
N LEU A 51 3.22 -8.69 4.01
CA LEU A 51 3.25 -7.91 2.77
C LEU A 51 4.20 -8.60 1.79
N LYS A 52 3.75 -8.85 0.56
CA LYS A 52 4.68 -9.24 -0.51
C LYS A 52 5.47 -8.04 -1.00
N CYS A 53 6.77 -8.24 -1.14
CA CYS A 53 7.72 -7.25 -1.64
C CYS A 53 8.58 -7.86 -2.75
N ALA A 54 9.08 -7.02 -3.65
CA ALA A 54 10.13 -7.40 -4.57
C ALA A 54 11.35 -6.49 -4.37
N VAL A 55 12.51 -6.98 -4.78
CA VAL A 55 13.70 -6.13 -4.92
C VAL A 55 13.38 -5.04 -5.96
N LYS A 56 13.68 -3.79 -5.61
CA LYS A 56 13.59 -2.67 -6.55
C LYS A 56 14.53 -2.90 -7.73
N LYS A 57 14.12 -2.45 -8.93
CA LYS A 57 14.98 -2.48 -10.13
C LYS A 57 16.22 -1.62 -9.93
N ASP A 58 16.04 -0.44 -9.35
CA ASP A 58 17.09 0.54 -9.07
C ASP A 58 16.61 1.57 -8.03
N ALA A 59 17.49 2.51 -7.68
CA ALA A 59 17.20 3.57 -6.71
C ALA A 59 16.04 4.49 -7.16
N SER A 60 15.88 4.72 -8.47
CA SER A 60 14.91 5.65 -9.07
C SER A 60 13.50 5.08 -9.21
N GLU A 61 13.31 3.77 -9.02
CA GLU A 61 11.99 3.14 -9.10
C GLU A 61 10.97 3.80 -8.16
N LYS A 62 9.87 4.28 -8.74
CA LYS A 62 8.77 5.00 -8.07
C LYS A 62 7.84 4.05 -7.31
N VAL A 63 8.37 3.40 -6.27
CA VAL A 63 7.65 2.45 -5.42
C VAL A 63 7.87 2.78 -3.95
N GLY A 64 6.84 2.58 -3.12
CA GLY A 64 6.99 2.68 -1.67
C GLY A 64 7.86 1.55 -1.12
N VAL A 65 8.73 1.85 -0.16
CA VAL A 65 9.68 0.89 0.43
C VAL A 65 9.29 0.51 1.84
N VAL A 66 9.43 -0.77 2.17
CA VAL A 66 9.17 -1.27 3.53
C VAL A 66 10.36 -0.92 4.41
N CYS A 67 10.13 -0.15 5.47
CA CYS A 67 11.18 0.24 6.40
C CYS A 67 10.63 0.55 7.79
N LYS A 68 11.47 1.13 8.65
CA LYS A 68 11.04 1.69 9.93
C LYS A 68 11.11 3.21 9.89
N LYS A 69 9.97 3.88 10.01
CA LYS A 69 9.89 5.35 10.16
C LYS A 69 9.65 5.67 11.63
N ASN A 70 10.58 6.41 12.25
CA ASN A 70 10.53 6.74 13.69
C ASN A 70 10.37 5.50 14.59
N GLY A 71 11.06 4.41 14.26
CA GLY A 71 11.03 3.16 15.02
C GLY A 71 9.76 2.32 14.89
N LYS A 72 8.85 2.68 13.97
CA LYS A 72 7.65 1.88 13.65
C LYS A 72 7.70 1.36 12.23
N LEU A 73 7.13 0.18 12.00
CA LEU A 73 6.94 -0.38 10.66
C LEU A 73 6.14 0.59 9.79
N ASP A 74 6.61 0.78 8.57
CA ASP A 74 5.95 1.65 7.61
C ASP A 74 6.26 1.21 6.17
N VAL A 75 5.43 1.66 5.22
CA VAL A 75 5.82 1.74 3.81
C VAL A 75 5.93 3.21 3.47
N VAL A 76 7.15 3.68 3.23
CA VAL A 76 7.42 5.08 2.95
C VAL A 76 7.44 5.27 1.43
N GLU A 77 6.59 6.18 0.94
CA GLU A 77 6.52 6.51 -0.48
C GLU A 77 7.82 7.17 -0.95
N TYR A 78 8.23 6.88 -2.18
CA TYR A 78 9.49 7.39 -2.77
C TYR A 78 9.59 8.92 -2.74
N THR A 79 8.46 9.63 -2.79
CA THR A 79 8.41 11.11 -2.69
C THR A 79 8.75 11.65 -1.29
N GLU A 80 8.76 10.79 -0.27
CA GLU A 80 9.03 11.16 1.12
C GLU A 80 10.46 10.80 1.56
N ILE A 81 11.27 10.21 0.68
CA ILE A 81 12.63 9.75 0.98
C ILE A 81 13.65 10.63 0.27
N GLY A 82 14.67 11.08 1.01
CA GLY A 82 15.77 11.86 0.43
C GLY A 82 16.61 11.05 -0.54
N GLU A 83 17.17 11.72 -1.55
CA GLU A 83 17.97 11.10 -2.61
C GLU A 83 19.18 10.31 -2.07
N GLU A 84 19.86 10.84 -1.05
CA GLU A 84 21.00 10.17 -0.40
C GLU A 84 20.60 8.79 0.15
N LEU A 85 19.50 8.71 0.89
CA LEU A 85 19.02 7.46 1.48
C LEU A 85 18.46 6.48 0.43
N MET A 86 17.86 7.00 -0.66
CA MET A 86 17.37 6.17 -1.76
C MET A 86 18.49 5.51 -2.56
N ASN A 87 19.66 6.16 -2.65
CA ASN A 87 20.83 5.66 -3.37
C ASN A 87 21.82 4.92 -2.45
N GLN A 88 21.57 4.87 -1.14
CA GLN A 88 22.44 4.16 -0.20
C GLN A 88 22.50 2.67 -0.53
N THR A 89 23.71 2.10 -0.54
CA THR A 89 23.96 0.68 -0.75
C THR A 89 24.55 0.00 0.50
N ASN A 90 24.38 -1.32 0.57
CA ASN A 90 25.09 -2.19 1.51
C ASN A 90 26.51 -2.49 0.98
N GLU A 91 27.31 -3.23 1.76
CA GLU A 91 28.68 -3.62 1.38
C GLU A 91 28.76 -4.50 0.11
N ASP A 92 27.67 -5.17 -0.25
CA ASP A 92 27.55 -6.03 -1.44
C ASP A 92 26.96 -5.31 -2.65
N ASP A 93 26.93 -3.96 -2.63
CA ASP A 93 26.34 -3.08 -3.63
C ASP A 93 24.81 -3.20 -3.79
N SER A 94 24.12 -4.02 -2.97
CA SER A 94 22.65 -4.05 -2.95
C SER A 94 22.08 -2.76 -2.35
N LEU A 95 20.90 -2.33 -2.79
CA LEU A 95 20.24 -1.15 -2.21
C LEU A 95 19.92 -1.38 -0.74
N TYR A 96 20.24 -0.42 0.11
CA TYR A 96 19.90 -0.45 1.53
C TYR A 96 18.38 -0.53 1.73
N LEU A 97 17.62 0.25 0.95
CA LEU A 97 16.15 0.19 0.88
C LEU A 97 15.69 -0.60 -0.36
N GLU A 98 16.02 -1.89 -0.42
CA GLU A 98 15.70 -2.74 -1.57
C GLU A 98 14.23 -3.20 -1.67
N LEU A 99 13.50 -3.29 -0.55
CA LEU A 99 12.19 -3.95 -0.50
C LEU A 99 11.05 -3.02 -0.95
N GLY A 100 10.74 -3.05 -2.25
CA GLY A 100 9.59 -2.38 -2.83
C GLY A 100 8.28 -3.10 -2.51
N SER A 101 7.30 -2.36 -1.98
CA SER A 101 5.97 -2.86 -1.65
C SER A 101 5.16 -3.17 -2.91
N LEU A 102 4.62 -4.38 -2.99
CA LEU A 102 3.71 -4.76 -4.09
C LEU A 102 2.23 -4.52 -3.75
N LEU A 103 1.95 -3.92 -2.59
CA LEU A 103 0.60 -3.68 -2.04
C LEU A 103 -0.29 -4.94 -1.95
N MET A 104 0.34 -6.12 -1.88
CA MET A 104 -0.33 -7.41 -1.68
C MET A 104 -0.19 -7.86 -0.22
N PHE A 105 -1.22 -7.58 0.57
CA PHE A 105 -1.23 -7.90 2.00
C PHE A 105 -2.04 -9.17 2.28
N MET A 106 -1.57 -9.98 3.21
CA MET A 106 -2.36 -10.96 3.95
C MET A 106 -2.51 -10.45 5.39
N LEU A 107 -3.73 -10.20 5.83
CA LEU A 107 -4.03 -9.56 7.10
C LEU A 107 -4.81 -10.50 8.01
N SER A 108 -4.43 -10.57 9.28
CA SER A 108 -5.22 -11.18 10.34
C SER A 108 -6.60 -10.52 10.41
N SER A 109 -7.67 -11.31 10.31
CA SER A 109 -9.04 -10.82 10.40
C SER A 109 -9.29 -10.12 11.73
N LYS A 110 -8.71 -10.62 12.82
CA LYS A 110 -8.82 -10.03 14.16
C LYS A 110 -8.25 -8.61 14.21
N MET A 111 -7.03 -8.44 13.67
CA MET A 111 -6.36 -7.13 13.63
C MET A 111 -7.10 -6.17 12.69
N LEU A 112 -7.49 -6.65 11.50
CA LEU A 112 -8.24 -5.84 10.53
C LEU A 112 -9.57 -5.34 11.11
N LEU A 113 -10.36 -6.22 11.74
CA LEU A 113 -11.64 -5.84 12.36
C LEU A 113 -11.45 -4.89 13.55
N ARG A 114 -10.37 -5.03 14.33
CA ARG A 114 -10.02 -4.08 15.40
C ARG A 114 -9.80 -2.68 14.85
N LEU A 115 -9.01 -2.54 13.77
CA LEU A 115 -8.77 -1.26 13.10
C LEU A 115 -10.02 -0.68 12.45
N CYS A 116 -10.91 -1.54 11.92
CA CYS A 116 -12.16 -1.08 11.34
C CYS A 116 -13.15 -0.59 12.41
N LYS A 117 -13.15 -1.18 13.62
CA LYS A 117 -14.09 -0.80 14.69
C LYS A 117 -13.83 0.61 15.24
N ASP A 118 -12.57 1.01 15.34
CA ASP A 118 -12.16 2.36 15.75
C ASP A 118 -11.16 2.93 14.73
N THR A 119 -11.70 3.71 13.78
CA THR A 119 -10.91 4.34 12.72
C THR A 119 -10.25 5.66 13.16
N SER A 120 -10.48 6.13 14.40
CA SER A 120 -10.01 7.45 14.83
C SER A 120 -8.48 7.60 14.78
N ALA A 121 -7.75 6.53 15.06
CA ALA A 121 -6.30 6.53 15.01
C ALA A 121 -5.76 6.51 13.57
N ILE A 122 -6.31 5.64 12.71
CA ILE A 122 -5.84 5.51 11.33
C ILE A 122 -6.28 6.69 10.45
N ASN A 123 -7.43 7.31 10.76
CA ASN A 123 -7.89 8.54 10.09
C ASN A 123 -7.01 9.76 10.39
N LYS A 124 -6.04 9.68 11.30
CA LYS A 124 -5.03 10.74 11.46
C LYS A 124 -3.92 10.65 10.42
N LEU A 125 -3.90 9.58 9.62
CA LEU A 125 -2.85 9.26 8.65
C LEU A 125 -3.30 9.53 7.20
N TYR A 126 -4.32 10.37 6.98
CA TYR A 126 -4.66 10.80 5.62
C TYR A 126 -3.50 11.58 5.00
N HIS A 127 -3.10 11.15 3.80
CA HIS A 127 -2.20 11.89 2.93
C HIS A 127 -3.02 12.97 2.21
N LYS A 128 -2.48 14.19 2.19
CA LYS A 128 -3.05 15.32 1.45
C LYS A 128 -2.34 15.44 0.10
N ALA A 129 -3.12 15.50 -0.98
CA ALA A 129 -2.60 15.79 -2.31
C ALA A 129 -3.30 17.04 -2.85
N TYR A 130 -2.51 18.06 -3.23
CA TYR A 130 -3.05 19.24 -3.89
C TYR A 130 -3.22 18.94 -5.38
N LYS A 131 -4.43 19.11 -5.91
CA LYS A 131 -4.81 18.65 -7.25
C LYS A 131 -5.59 19.72 -8.00
N LYS A 132 -5.56 19.61 -9.33
CA LYS A 132 -6.43 20.34 -10.27
C LYS A 132 -7.77 19.61 -10.34
N LEU A 133 -8.76 20.09 -9.60
CA LEU A 133 -10.07 19.48 -9.50
C LEU A 133 -11.05 20.24 -10.41
N PRO A 134 -11.64 19.58 -11.42
CA PRO A 134 -12.72 20.17 -12.20
C PRO A 134 -13.84 20.64 -11.27
N THR A 135 -14.28 21.88 -11.43
CA THR A 135 -15.28 22.50 -10.54
C THR A 135 -16.30 23.26 -11.36
N TRP A 136 -17.50 23.46 -10.79
CA TRP A 136 -18.51 24.32 -11.37
C TRP A 136 -18.14 25.79 -11.18
N ASP A 137 -18.02 26.51 -12.28
CA ASP A 137 -17.81 27.96 -12.31
C ASP A 137 -19.18 28.66 -12.42
N ARG A 138 -19.47 29.56 -11.48
CA ARG A 138 -20.75 30.26 -11.42
C ARG A 138 -20.87 31.36 -12.49
N ASP A 139 -19.78 31.98 -12.89
CA ASP A 139 -19.80 33.08 -13.86
C ASP A 139 -19.84 32.54 -15.28
N ALA A 140 -19.06 31.49 -15.56
CA ALA A 140 -19.07 30.81 -16.84
C ALA A 140 -20.28 29.86 -17.02
N GLN A 141 -21.04 29.57 -15.95
CA GLN A 141 -22.16 28.61 -15.95
C GLN A 141 -21.76 27.25 -16.56
N ALA A 142 -20.55 26.79 -16.24
CA ALA A 142 -19.98 25.58 -16.82
C ALA A 142 -18.97 24.91 -15.86
N THR A 143 -18.69 23.62 -16.08
CA THR A 143 -17.56 22.95 -15.41
C THR A 143 -16.25 23.36 -16.08
N VAL A 144 -15.33 23.89 -15.28
CA VAL A 144 -14.00 24.32 -15.74
C VAL A 144 -12.93 23.36 -15.24
N LYS A 145 -11.87 23.18 -16.05
CA LYS A 145 -10.65 22.50 -15.65
C LYS A 145 -9.61 23.57 -15.28
N PRO A 146 -9.22 23.69 -14.00
CA PRO A 146 -8.34 24.76 -13.56
C PRO A 146 -6.90 24.55 -14.07
N GLU A 147 -6.22 25.65 -14.39
CA GLU A 147 -4.82 25.63 -14.85
C GLU A 147 -3.82 25.39 -13.71
N VAL A 148 -4.20 25.76 -12.49
CA VAL A 148 -3.44 25.55 -11.25
C VAL A 148 -4.23 24.67 -10.29
N GLU A 149 -3.55 24.04 -9.33
CA GLU A 149 -4.22 23.28 -8.28
C GLU A 149 -5.16 24.18 -7.47
N ASN A 150 -6.34 23.67 -7.16
CA ASN A 150 -7.43 24.44 -6.53
C ASN A 150 -8.12 23.68 -5.39
N GLY A 151 -7.65 22.48 -5.03
CA GLY A 151 -8.25 21.72 -3.94
C GLY A 151 -7.39 20.57 -3.42
N TYR A 152 -7.68 20.17 -2.20
CA TYR A 152 -7.03 19.02 -1.56
C TYR A 152 -7.88 17.77 -1.74
N LYS A 153 -7.21 16.68 -2.13
CA LYS A 153 -7.71 15.31 -2.03
C LYS A 153 -7.06 14.65 -0.81
N PHE A 154 -7.86 14.04 0.04
CA PHE A 154 -7.38 13.25 1.17
C PHE A 154 -7.46 11.76 0.83
N GLU A 155 -6.35 11.05 0.97
CA GLU A 155 -6.24 9.63 0.67
C GLU A 155 -5.67 8.89 1.88
N LEU A 156 -6.34 7.82 2.31
CA LEU A 156 -5.82 6.93 3.34
C LEU A 156 -5.28 5.68 2.66
N PHE A 157 -4.00 5.42 2.84
CA PHE A 157 -3.33 4.28 2.23
C PHE A 157 -3.51 3.00 3.04
N LEU A 158 -3.42 1.85 2.37
CA LEU A 158 -3.58 0.54 3.02
C LEU A 158 -2.42 0.29 4.00
N GLN A 159 -1.20 0.61 3.58
CA GLN A 159 0.02 0.50 4.37
C GLN A 159 0.00 1.31 5.67
N SER A 160 -0.88 2.31 5.80
CA SER A 160 -1.06 3.08 7.05
C SER A 160 -1.52 2.20 8.23
N LEU A 161 -1.82 0.91 8.01
CA LEU A 161 -2.03 -0.07 9.07
C LEU A 161 -0.73 -0.50 9.77
N LEU A 162 0.44 -0.43 9.10
CA LEU A 162 1.69 -1.00 9.60
C LEU A 162 2.15 -0.43 10.95
N PRO A 163 2.00 0.87 11.25
CA PRO A 163 2.31 1.41 12.57
C PRO A 163 1.51 0.81 13.72
N PHE A 164 0.45 0.03 13.44
CA PHE A 164 -0.39 -0.68 14.41
C PHE A 164 -0.09 -2.18 14.51
N VAL A 165 0.92 -2.66 13.77
CA VAL A 165 1.38 -4.05 13.78
C VAL A 165 2.67 -4.13 14.59
N SER A 166 2.72 -5.07 15.54
CA SER A 166 3.96 -5.34 16.28
C SER A 166 5.02 -5.94 15.36
N GLU A 167 6.29 -5.62 15.59
CA GLU A 167 7.39 -6.06 14.72
C GLU A 167 7.51 -7.58 14.61
N ASP A 168 7.26 -8.32 15.70
CA ASP A 168 7.25 -9.78 15.75
C ASP A 168 6.03 -10.42 15.04
N LYS A 169 5.07 -9.58 14.61
CA LYS A 169 3.82 -9.97 13.95
C LYS A 169 3.74 -9.49 12.50
N PHE A 170 4.84 -9.01 11.94
CA PHE A 170 4.94 -8.58 10.56
C PHE A 170 5.97 -9.41 9.78
N LEU A 171 5.67 -9.69 8.51
CA LEU A 171 6.63 -10.27 7.58
C LEU A 171 6.57 -9.55 6.23
N ALA A 172 7.70 -9.01 5.80
CA ALA A 172 7.93 -8.65 4.40
C ALA A 172 8.38 -9.90 3.64
N LEU A 173 7.47 -10.50 2.88
CA LEU A 173 7.73 -11.70 2.09
C LEU A 173 8.33 -11.29 0.74
N LYS A 174 9.65 -11.46 0.59
CA LYS A 174 10.35 -11.23 -0.67
C LYS A 174 9.95 -12.31 -1.69
N VAL A 175 9.44 -11.89 -2.84
CA VAL A 175 9.02 -12.78 -3.94
C VAL A 175 9.78 -12.46 -5.23
N ASP A 176 9.71 -13.36 -6.21
CA ASP A 176 10.20 -13.10 -7.56
C ASP A 176 9.23 -12.16 -8.28
N ARG A 177 9.76 -11.01 -8.72
CA ARG A 177 8.99 -9.98 -9.42
C ARG A 177 8.39 -10.51 -10.72
N ALA A 178 9.17 -11.28 -11.49
CA ALA A 178 8.76 -11.76 -12.80
C ALA A 178 7.56 -12.72 -12.72
N GLU A 179 7.39 -13.39 -11.57
CA GLU A 179 6.35 -14.39 -11.34
C GLU A 179 5.10 -13.80 -10.64
N GLU A 180 5.20 -12.63 -10.02
CA GLU A 180 4.16 -12.14 -9.10
C GLU A 180 3.75 -10.68 -9.29
N PHE A 181 4.45 -9.90 -10.14
CA PHE A 181 4.17 -8.48 -10.28
C PHE A 181 4.26 -7.95 -11.71
N ALA A 182 3.09 -7.73 -12.31
CA ALA A 182 2.91 -7.03 -13.58
C ALA A 182 1.66 -6.14 -13.51
N PRO A 183 1.77 -4.93 -12.92
CA PRO A 183 0.65 -4.00 -12.82
C PRO A 183 0.34 -3.33 -14.17
N VAL A 184 -0.94 -3.22 -14.51
CA VAL A 184 -1.42 -2.47 -15.68
C VAL A 184 -1.85 -1.07 -15.24
N LYS A 185 -0.94 -0.10 -15.38
CA LYS A 185 -1.16 1.30 -14.94
C LYS A 185 -1.44 2.27 -16.09
N ASN A 186 -0.85 2.00 -17.26
CA ASN A 186 -0.77 2.95 -18.36
C ASN A 186 -1.48 2.39 -19.60
N ALA A 187 -2.06 3.28 -20.41
CA ALA A 187 -2.57 2.91 -21.72
C ALA A 187 -1.40 2.65 -22.68
N ASN A 188 -1.60 1.82 -23.71
CA ASN A 188 -0.57 1.50 -24.71
C ASN A 188 0.06 2.73 -25.41
N SER A 189 -0.65 3.85 -25.43
CA SER A 189 -0.21 5.12 -26.03
C SER A 189 0.59 6.02 -25.08
N ALA A 190 0.65 5.69 -23.79
CA ALA A 190 1.57 6.33 -22.88
C ALA A 190 2.94 5.67 -23.12
N GLU A 191 3.95 6.47 -23.44
CA GLU A 191 5.35 6.02 -23.39
C GLU A 191 5.60 5.49 -21.98
N GLY A 192 5.59 4.17 -21.84
CA GLY A 192 5.74 3.50 -20.56
C GLY A 192 7.20 3.59 -20.13
N GLU A 193 7.44 4.13 -18.93
CA GLU A 193 8.65 3.82 -18.18
C GLU A 193 8.57 2.32 -17.84
N GLU A 194 9.29 1.48 -18.61
CA GLU A 194 9.35 0.02 -18.44
C GLU A 194 9.93 -0.44 -17.10
#